data_AF-A0A2V6I3D3-F1
#
_entry.id   AF-A0A2V6I3D3-F1
#
_cell.length_a   1.000
_cell.length_b   1.000
_cell.length_c   1.000
_cell.angle_alpha   90.00
_cell.angle_beta   90.00
_cell.angle_gamma   90.00
#
_symmetry.space_group_name_H-M   'P 1'
#
loop_
_entity.id
_entity.type
_entity.pdbx_description
1 polymer ?
#
loop_
_entity_poly.entity_id
_entity_poly.type
_entity_poly.pdbx_seq_one_letter_code
_entity_poly.pdbx_strand_id
1 'polypeptide(L)'
;MKIFRFVLALTPALALAATLRAENLKTVDDFRAAAAKANAVLTIPDWEQTPEAVDAMTKNAIATANKALDQIGAQDPSKVTFKSTIVALDDLTYQAGNAANKAVIIKESNTNEKMRAAAENAVKEFQDWAVGIDYREDVYKALEAFADTKPKPSGEDKKLFDETMRDYRRAGLELPPDKRKEVEQLRKDLAKLGTDFDTNIVNAKAPVVFTKAELDGVPESFFTSPGVKTGDDAYAVLANVTWHFVTVEEN
;
A
#
# COMPACT_ATOMS: atom_id res chain seq x y z
N MET A 1 -32.20 52.94 62.72
CA MET A 1 -31.34 51.73 62.76
C MET A 1 -32.24 50.51 62.83
N LYS A 2 -32.57 49.90 61.69
CA LYS A 2 -33.45 48.73 61.56
C LYS A 2 -32.72 47.69 60.70
N ILE A 3 -32.54 46.50 61.24
CA ILE A 3 -31.85 45.38 60.61
C ILE A 3 -32.82 44.71 59.64
N PHE A 4 -32.50 44.71 58.34
CA PHE A 4 -33.21 43.98 57.30
C PHE A 4 -32.59 42.59 57.14
N ARG A 5 -33.37 41.53 57.33
CA ARG A 5 -33.03 40.15 56.91
C ARG A 5 -33.61 39.92 55.52
N PHE A 6 -32.75 39.80 54.51
CA PHE A 6 -33.14 39.33 53.18
C PHE A 6 -33.14 37.80 53.16
N VAL A 7 -34.27 37.21 52.78
CA VAL A 7 -34.43 35.79 52.51
C VAL A 7 -33.96 35.53 51.07
N LEU A 8 -33.00 34.62 50.93
CA LEU A 8 -32.41 34.18 49.67
C LEU A 8 -33.39 33.21 48.98
N ALA A 9 -33.99 33.61 47.86
CA ALA A 9 -34.78 32.71 47.01
C ALA A 9 -33.88 32.13 45.92
N LEU A 10 -33.49 30.85 46.06
CA LEU A 10 -32.83 30.08 45.01
C LEU A 10 -33.84 29.77 43.90
N THR A 11 -33.60 30.28 42.70
CA THR A 11 -34.24 29.82 41.46
C THR A 11 -33.34 28.75 40.83
N PRO A 12 -33.82 27.52 40.54
CA PRO A 12 -33.01 26.55 39.83
C PRO A 12 -32.95 26.93 38.35
N ALA A 13 -31.75 27.20 37.85
CA ALA A 13 -31.49 27.29 36.42
C ALA A 13 -31.74 25.91 35.78
N LEU A 14 -32.70 25.84 34.88
CA LEU A 14 -32.98 24.67 34.06
C LEU A 14 -31.78 24.46 33.13
N ALA A 15 -30.88 23.54 33.49
CA ALA A 15 -29.83 23.10 32.58
C ALA A 15 -30.48 22.26 31.48
N LEU A 16 -30.66 22.88 30.30
CA LEU A 16 -31.04 22.16 29.08
C LEU A 16 -29.83 21.31 28.67
N ALA A 17 -29.76 20.09 29.17
CA ALA A 17 -28.83 19.10 28.66
C ALA A 17 -29.25 18.80 27.22
N ALA A 18 -28.59 19.45 26.26
CA ALA A 18 -28.63 19.02 24.87
C ALA A 18 -28.07 17.59 24.85
N THR A 19 -28.98 16.63 24.84
CA THR A 19 -28.64 15.24 24.54
C THR A 19 -28.23 15.23 23.09
N LEU A 20 -26.93 15.39 22.83
CA LEU A 20 -26.31 14.93 21.60
C LEU A 20 -26.52 13.41 21.57
N ARG A 21 -27.68 12.98 21.08
CA ARG A 21 -27.88 11.60 20.67
C ARG A 21 -26.90 11.42 19.52
N ALA A 22 -26.00 10.46 19.66
CA ALA A 22 -25.35 9.88 18.49
C ALA A 22 -26.46 9.58 17.49
N GLU A 23 -26.43 10.21 16.32
CA GLU A 23 -27.27 9.78 15.21
C GLU A 23 -27.11 8.26 15.07
N ASN A 24 -28.18 7.56 14.70
CA ASN A 24 -28.08 6.14 14.39
C ASN A 24 -26.98 5.97 13.34
N LEU A 25 -25.84 5.39 13.75
CA LEU A 25 -24.69 5.23 12.88
C LEU A 25 -25.12 4.35 11.71
N LYS A 26 -24.95 4.89 10.49
CA LYS A 26 -25.19 4.12 9.27
C LYS A 26 -24.21 2.95 9.21
N THR A 27 -24.72 1.81 8.82
CA THR A 27 -23.96 0.60 8.50
C THR A 27 -23.59 0.58 7.02
N VAL A 28 -22.69 -0.32 6.63
CA VAL A 28 -22.36 -0.57 5.22
C VAL A 28 -23.61 -0.95 4.40
N ASP A 29 -24.58 -1.62 5.02
CA ASP A 29 -25.81 -2.04 4.35
C ASP A 29 -26.66 -0.84 3.89
N ASP A 30 -26.62 0.28 4.63
CA ASP A 30 -27.32 1.51 4.29
C ASP A 30 -26.80 2.15 2.99
N PHE A 31 -25.58 1.80 2.56
CA PHE A 31 -24.95 2.33 1.36
C PHE A 31 -25.00 1.37 0.16
N ARG A 32 -25.48 0.13 0.32
CA ARG A 32 -25.49 -0.87 -0.78
C ARG A 32 -26.27 -0.42 -2.00
N ALA A 33 -27.40 0.26 -1.81
CA ALA A 33 -28.20 0.77 -2.93
C ALA A 33 -27.46 1.87 -3.73
N ALA A 34 -26.72 2.74 -3.04
CA ALA A 34 -25.90 3.77 -3.68
C ALA A 34 -24.70 3.14 -4.40
N ALA A 35 -24.04 2.16 -3.77
CA ALA A 35 -22.95 1.41 -4.37
C ALA A 35 -23.39 0.68 -5.65
N ALA A 36 -24.53 -0.03 -5.61
CA ALA A 36 -25.09 -0.70 -6.78
C ALA A 36 -25.42 0.28 -7.91
N LYS A 37 -25.98 1.46 -7.59
CA LYS A 37 -26.24 2.50 -8.59
C LYS A 37 -24.97 3.04 -9.24
N ALA A 38 -23.85 3.03 -8.51
CA ALA A 38 -22.55 3.47 -8.98
C ALA A 38 -21.69 2.34 -9.58
N ASN A 39 -22.22 1.11 -9.71
CA ASN A 39 -21.45 -0.09 -10.06
C ASN A 39 -20.23 -0.33 -9.15
N ALA A 40 -20.31 0.07 -7.88
CA ALA A 40 -19.27 -0.10 -6.89
C ALA A 40 -19.56 -1.33 -6.01
N VAL A 41 -18.50 -2.03 -5.63
CA VAL A 41 -18.55 -3.13 -4.66
C VAL A 41 -18.14 -2.58 -3.30
N LEU A 42 -19.01 -2.70 -2.32
CA LEU A 42 -18.72 -2.31 -0.93
C LEU A 42 -18.66 -3.57 -0.08
N THR A 43 -17.45 -3.91 0.36
CA THR A 43 -17.18 -5.11 1.16
C THR A 43 -16.37 -4.72 2.38
N ILE A 44 -16.77 -5.20 3.55
CA ILE A 44 -15.95 -5.11 4.75
C ILE A 44 -14.92 -6.23 4.67
N PRO A 45 -13.61 -5.93 4.67
CA PRO A 45 -12.60 -6.98 4.67
C PRO A 45 -12.62 -7.72 6.01
N ASP A 46 -12.69 -9.04 5.97
CA ASP A 46 -12.36 -9.88 7.11
C ASP A 46 -10.85 -9.77 7.35
N TRP A 47 -10.41 -9.53 8.58
CA TRP A 47 -8.98 -9.38 8.89
C TRP A 47 -8.43 -10.66 9.51
N GLU A 48 -7.30 -11.12 9.00
CA GLU A 48 -6.55 -12.25 9.56
C GLU A 48 -6.10 -11.93 10.98
N GLN A 49 -6.42 -12.83 11.91
CA GLN A 49 -6.16 -12.64 13.33
C GLN A 49 -4.91 -13.39 13.83
N THR A 50 -4.27 -14.20 12.98
CA THR A 50 -3.05 -14.95 13.33
C THR A 50 -2.02 -14.87 12.21
N PRO A 51 -0.72 -15.03 12.53
CA PRO A 51 0.36 -15.06 11.54
C PRO A 51 0.13 -16.12 10.45
N GLU A 52 -0.33 -17.30 10.85
CA GLU A 52 -0.59 -18.44 9.94
C GLU A 52 -1.74 -18.14 8.98
N ALA A 53 -2.75 -17.39 9.43
CA ALA A 53 -3.86 -16.98 8.58
C ALA A 53 -3.42 -15.97 7.52
N VAL A 54 -2.49 -15.05 7.85
CA VAL A 54 -1.91 -14.10 6.88
C VAL A 54 -1.12 -14.82 5.79
N ASP A 55 -0.29 -15.79 6.20
CA ASP A 55 0.47 -16.65 5.29
C ASP A 55 -0.47 -17.46 4.37
N ALA A 56 -1.47 -18.13 4.95
CA ALA A 56 -2.43 -18.91 4.20
C ALA A 56 -3.26 -18.06 3.23
N MET A 57 -3.68 -16.85 3.62
CA MET A 57 -4.41 -15.92 2.75
C MET A 57 -3.60 -15.64 1.47
N THR A 58 -2.33 -15.29 1.63
CA THR A 58 -1.46 -14.90 0.51
C THR A 58 -1.19 -16.08 -0.42
N LYS A 59 -0.83 -17.23 0.15
CA LYS A 59 -0.59 -18.46 -0.63
C LYS A 59 -1.83 -18.92 -1.38
N ASN A 60 -3.00 -18.85 -0.76
CA ASN A 60 -4.27 -19.20 -1.42
C ASN A 60 -4.63 -18.22 -2.54
N ALA A 61 -4.39 -16.93 -2.34
CA ALA A 61 -4.59 -15.91 -3.37
C ALA A 61 -3.67 -16.16 -4.59
N ILE A 62 -2.38 -16.38 -4.35
CA ILE A 62 -1.39 -16.72 -5.39
C ILE A 62 -1.76 -18.02 -6.11
N ALA A 63 -2.12 -19.07 -5.37
CA ALA A 63 -2.51 -20.35 -5.97
C ALA A 63 -3.77 -20.23 -6.83
N THR A 64 -4.74 -19.40 -6.41
CA THR A 64 -5.97 -19.14 -7.17
C THR A 64 -5.65 -18.35 -8.44
N ALA A 65 -4.83 -17.31 -8.34
CA ALA A 65 -4.41 -16.51 -9.47
C ALA A 65 -3.56 -17.32 -10.47
N ASN A 66 -2.69 -18.21 -10.01
CA ASN A 66 -1.95 -19.13 -10.88
C ASN A 66 -2.87 -20.04 -11.70
N LYS A 67 -3.94 -20.59 -11.08
CA LYS A 67 -4.93 -21.37 -11.84
C LYS A 67 -5.62 -20.53 -12.92
N ALA A 68 -5.92 -19.28 -12.63
CA ALA A 68 -6.51 -18.36 -13.62
C ALA A 68 -5.50 -18.02 -14.74
N LEU A 69 -4.23 -17.80 -14.42
CA LEU A 69 -3.17 -17.60 -15.41
C LEU A 69 -3.02 -18.83 -16.31
N ASP A 70 -3.04 -20.04 -15.74
CA ASP A 70 -2.99 -21.29 -16.49
C ASP A 70 -4.19 -21.45 -17.44
N GLN A 71 -5.38 -21.06 -16.98
CA GLN A 71 -6.57 -21.02 -17.82
C GLN A 71 -6.43 -20.03 -18.98
N ILE A 72 -5.85 -18.85 -18.74
CA ILE A 72 -5.62 -17.86 -19.79
C ILE A 72 -4.62 -18.40 -20.82
N GLY A 73 -3.48 -18.93 -20.35
CA GLY A 73 -2.40 -19.43 -21.21
C GLY A 73 -2.71 -20.70 -21.99
N ALA A 74 -3.70 -21.49 -21.54
CA ALA A 74 -4.15 -22.71 -22.23
C ALA A 74 -5.23 -22.46 -23.30
N GLN A 75 -5.66 -21.21 -23.52
CA GLN A 75 -6.71 -20.92 -24.50
C GLN A 75 -6.28 -21.20 -25.94
N ASP A 76 -7.26 -21.60 -26.76
CA ASP A 76 -7.13 -21.63 -28.22
C ASP A 76 -7.01 -20.20 -28.76
N PRO A 77 -5.87 -19.82 -29.38
CA PRO A 77 -5.64 -18.46 -29.88
C PRO A 77 -6.70 -17.95 -30.87
N SER A 78 -7.42 -18.85 -31.55
CA SER A 78 -8.49 -18.47 -32.49
C SER A 78 -9.82 -18.11 -31.83
N LYS A 79 -9.97 -18.36 -30.52
CA LYS A 79 -11.24 -18.21 -29.77
C LYS A 79 -11.14 -17.21 -28.62
N VAL A 80 -9.99 -16.59 -28.42
CA VAL A 80 -9.78 -15.61 -27.35
C VAL A 80 -10.69 -14.39 -27.52
N THR A 81 -11.08 -13.81 -26.41
CA THR A 81 -11.94 -12.62 -26.36
C THR A 81 -11.37 -11.62 -25.35
N PHE A 82 -11.78 -10.35 -25.44
CA PHE A 82 -11.39 -9.34 -24.45
C PHE A 82 -11.65 -9.80 -23.01
N LYS A 83 -12.80 -10.43 -22.79
CA LYS A 83 -13.20 -10.93 -21.47
C LYS A 83 -12.34 -12.09 -21.00
N SER A 84 -12.00 -13.02 -21.89
CA SER A 84 -11.23 -14.22 -21.52
C SER A 84 -9.72 -13.99 -21.45
N THR A 85 -9.23 -12.82 -21.88
CA THR A 85 -7.80 -12.45 -21.82
C THR A 85 -7.58 -11.26 -20.90
N ILE A 86 -7.81 -10.05 -21.39
CA ILE A 86 -7.48 -8.79 -20.72
C ILE A 86 -8.26 -8.63 -19.41
N VAL A 87 -9.58 -8.84 -19.45
CA VAL A 87 -10.41 -8.72 -18.24
C VAL A 87 -10.10 -9.86 -17.26
N ALA A 88 -9.89 -11.08 -17.75
CA ALA A 88 -9.53 -12.19 -16.86
C ALA A 88 -8.20 -11.96 -16.13
N LEU A 89 -7.22 -11.32 -16.79
CA LEU A 89 -5.95 -10.91 -16.18
C LEU A 89 -6.15 -9.78 -15.16
N ASP A 90 -6.99 -8.80 -15.45
CA ASP A 90 -7.34 -7.73 -14.50
C ASP A 90 -8.07 -8.31 -13.28
N ASP A 91 -9.07 -9.16 -13.48
CA ASP A 91 -9.85 -9.80 -12.42
C ASP A 91 -8.94 -10.60 -11.46
N LEU A 92 -8.04 -11.44 -11.99
CA LEU A 92 -7.16 -12.26 -11.15
C LEU A 92 -6.16 -11.40 -10.38
N THR A 93 -5.64 -10.32 -10.99
CA THR A 93 -4.68 -9.43 -10.33
C THR A 93 -5.37 -8.58 -9.26
N TYR A 94 -6.60 -8.13 -9.49
CA TYR A 94 -7.43 -7.47 -8.49
C TYR A 94 -7.68 -8.38 -7.28
N GLN A 95 -8.11 -9.63 -7.50
CA GLN A 95 -8.39 -10.57 -6.41
C GLN A 95 -7.13 -10.88 -5.59
N ALA A 96 -6.00 -11.13 -6.25
CA ALA A 96 -4.74 -11.39 -5.57
C ALA A 96 -4.22 -10.13 -4.84
N GLY A 97 -4.36 -8.96 -5.47
CA GLY A 97 -3.98 -7.66 -4.90
C GLY A 97 -4.74 -7.31 -3.62
N ASN A 98 -5.99 -7.74 -3.46
CA ASN A 98 -6.73 -7.56 -2.22
C ASN A 98 -6.06 -8.25 -1.02
N ALA A 99 -5.51 -9.45 -1.21
CA ALA A 99 -4.75 -10.14 -0.16
C ALA A 99 -3.46 -9.36 0.18
N ALA A 100 -2.74 -8.88 -0.83
CA ALA A 100 -1.54 -8.07 -0.65
C ALA A 100 -1.83 -6.76 0.09
N ASN A 101 -2.90 -6.05 -0.28
CA ASN A 101 -3.31 -4.80 0.36
C ASN A 101 -3.65 -5.00 1.84
N LYS A 102 -4.33 -6.10 2.19
CA LYS A 102 -4.59 -6.46 3.58
C LYS A 102 -3.29 -6.75 4.34
N ALA A 103 -2.37 -7.50 3.74
CA ALA A 103 -1.06 -7.76 4.34
C ALA A 103 -0.28 -6.45 4.57
N VAL A 104 -0.28 -5.52 3.63
CA VAL A 104 0.35 -4.19 3.81
C VAL A 104 -0.21 -3.48 5.04
N ILE A 105 -1.54 -3.43 5.21
CA ILE A 105 -2.15 -2.76 6.36
C ILE A 105 -1.74 -3.45 7.67
N ILE A 106 -1.78 -4.78 7.74
CA ILE A 106 -1.34 -5.53 8.92
C ILE A 106 0.14 -5.24 9.24
N LYS A 107 1.00 -5.23 8.22
CA LYS A 107 2.43 -4.94 8.34
C LYS A 107 2.68 -3.55 8.94
N GLU A 108 1.96 -2.54 8.48
CA GLU A 108 2.19 -1.14 8.89
C GLU A 108 1.54 -0.77 10.23
N SER A 109 0.39 -1.36 10.58
CA SER A 109 -0.44 -0.85 11.69
C SER A 109 -0.74 -1.85 12.82
N ASN A 110 -0.48 -3.15 12.65
CA ASN A 110 -0.81 -4.11 13.70
C ASN A 110 0.10 -3.96 14.92
N THR A 111 -0.44 -4.00 16.14
CA THR A 111 0.32 -3.83 17.38
C THR A 111 1.21 -5.03 17.71
N ASN A 112 0.90 -6.22 17.19
CA ASN A 112 1.65 -7.44 17.43
C ASN A 112 2.80 -7.59 16.41
N GLU A 113 4.04 -7.68 16.91
CA GLU A 113 5.25 -7.85 16.10
C GLU A 113 5.23 -9.11 15.21
N LYS A 114 4.71 -10.24 15.72
CA LYS A 114 4.63 -11.48 14.93
C LYS A 114 3.65 -11.36 13.77
N MET A 115 2.56 -10.61 13.94
CA MET A 115 1.62 -10.31 12.86
C MET A 115 2.29 -9.46 11.79
N ARG A 116 3.02 -8.40 12.19
CA ARG A 116 3.74 -7.54 11.26
C ARG A 116 4.78 -8.31 10.46
N ALA A 117 5.57 -9.16 11.11
CA ALA A 117 6.60 -9.97 10.46
C ALA A 117 6.00 -10.97 9.44
N ALA A 118 4.90 -11.65 9.79
CA ALA A 118 4.22 -12.55 8.85
C ALA A 118 3.64 -11.79 7.66
N ALA A 119 3.06 -10.61 7.89
CA ALA A 119 2.54 -9.76 6.83
C ALA A 119 3.64 -9.17 5.93
N GLU A 120 4.81 -8.84 6.48
CA GLU A 120 5.97 -8.44 5.69
C GLU A 120 6.42 -9.55 4.73
N ASN A 121 6.49 -10.79 5.21
CA ASN A 121 6.84 -11.94 4.38
C ASN A 121 5.78 -12.21 3.30
N ALA A 122 4.50 -12.11 3.66
CA ALA A 122 3.39 -12.21 2.70
C ALA A 122 3.48 -11.16 1.57
N VAL A 123 3.80 -9.90 1.91
CA VAL A 123 3.99 -8.84 0.91
C VAL A 123 5.17 -9.17 -0.02
N LYS A 124 6.29 -9.64 0.52
CA LYS A 124 7.46 -10.05 -0.29
C LYS A 124 7.10 -11.19 -1.25
N GLU A 125 6.47 -12.24 -0.73
CA GLU A 125 6.04 -13.40 -1.53
C GLU A 125 5.08 -12.99 -2.66
N PHE A 126 4.11 -12.11 -2.35
CA PHE A 126 3.20 -11.58 -3.36
C PHE A 126 3.92 -10.73 -4.43
N GLN A 127 4.83 -9.85 -4.03
CA GLN A 127 5.58 -8.99 -4.95
C GLN A 127 6.45 -9.82 -5.90
N ASP A 128 7.16 -10.82 -5.37
CA ASP A 128 7.96 -11.75 -6.17
C ASP A 128 7.09 -12.51 -7.19
N TRP A 129 5.93 -13.01 -6.75
CA TRP A 129 4.96 -13.66 -7.64
C TRP A 129 4.41 -12.71 -8.71
N ALA A 130 4.00 -11.49 -8.33
CA ALA A 130 3.39 -10.52 -9.22
C ALA A 130 4.33 -10.11 -10.37
N VAL A 131 5.62 -9.94 -10.08
CA VAL A 131 6.65 -9.69 -11.11
C VAL A 131 6.75 -10.86 -12.10
N GLY A 132 6.55 -12.09 -11.63
CA GLY A 132 6.58 -13.30 -12.46
C GLY A 132 5.45 -13.38 -13.51
N ILE A 133 4.35 -12.66 -13.31
CA ILE A 133 3.19 -12.66 -14.22
C ILE A 133 3.57 -12.11 -15.60
N ASP A 134 4.36 -11.03 -15.66
CA ASP A 134 4.84 -10.43 -16.90
C ASP A 134 5.56 -11.44 -17.80
N TYR A 135 6.24 -12.42 -17.19
CA TYR A 135 7.07 -13.40 -17.90
C TYR A 135 6.33 -14.71 -18.23
N ARG A 136 5.03 -14.79 -17.98
CA ARG A 136 4.17 -15.89 -18.46
C ARG A 136 3.93 -15.76 -19.96
N GLU A 137 4.84 -16.32 -20.76
CA GLU A 137 4.76 -16.26 -22.23
C GLU A 137 3.49 -16.86 -22.81
N ASP A 138 2.95 -17.90 -22.17
CA ASP A 138 1.69 -18.53 -22.56
C ASP A 138 0.50 -17.57 -22.37
N VAL A 139 0.48 -16.83 -21.26
CA VAL A 139 -0.52 -15.77 -21.03
C VAL A 139 -0.36 -14.66 -22.06
N TYR A 140 0.87 -14.17 -22.28
CA TYR A 140 1.13 -13.14 -23.27
C TYR A 140 0.67 -13.56 -24.68
N LYS A 141 0.89 -14.81 -25.10
CA LYS A 141 0.41 -15.33 -26.40
C LYS A 141 -1.10 -15.25 -26.55
N ALA A 142 -1.86 -15.53 -25.49
CA ALA A 142 -3.32 -15.40 -25.53
C ALA A 142 -3.75 -13.93 -25.70
N LEU A 143 -3.06 -13.00 -25.02
CA LEU A 143 -3.31 -11.56 -25.13
C LEU A 143 -2.92 -11.02 -26.51
N GLU A 144 -1.77 -11.44 -27.04
CA GLU A 144 -1.29 -11.10 -28.38
C GLU A 144 -2.25 -11.60 -29.45
N ALA A 145 -2.72 -12.86 -29.35
CA ALA A 145 -3.72 -13.40 -30.27
C ALA A 145 -5.02 -12.57 -30.27
N PHE A 146 -5.45 -12.06 -29.11
CA PHE A 146 -6.58 -11.14 -29.06
C PHE A 146 -6.24 -9.79 -29.70
N ALA A 147 -5.05 -9.23 -29.43
CA ALA A 147 -4.61 -7.97 -30.03
C ALA A 147 -4.52 -8.04 -31.56
N ASP A 148 -4.11 -9.18 -32.13
CA ASP A 148 -4.01 -9.43 -33.57
C ASP A 148 -5.37 -9.40 -34.28
N THR A 149 -6.47 -9.61 -33.56
CA THR A 149 -7.84 -9.39 -34.10
C THR A 149 -8.15 -7.91 -34.36
N LYS A 150 -7.25 -7.00 -33.97
CA LYS A 150 -7.37 -5.54 -34.05
C LYS A 150 -8.66 -5.05 -33.39
N PRO A 151 -8.85 -5.38 -32.10
CA PRO A 151 -10.06 -5.02 -31.37
C PRO A 151 -10.18 -3.50 -31.27
N LYS A 152 -11.42 -3.01 -31.13
CA LYS A 152 -11.72 -1.58 -30.96
C LYS A 152 -12.49 -1.34 -29.66
N PRO A 153 -11.90 -1.64 -28.49
CA PRO A 153 -12.50 -1.30 -27.22
C PRO A 153 -12.63 0.23 -27.10
N SER A 154 -13.47 0.69 -26.18
CA SER A 154 -13.74 2.12 -25.94
C SER A 154 -13.76 2.42 -24.45
N GLY A 155 -13.60 3.70 -24.08
CA GLY A 155 -13.62 4.10 -22.67
C GLY A 155 -12.52 3.43 -21.83
N GLU A 156 -12.90 2.93 -20.65
CA GLU A 156 -11.98 2.30 -19.70
C GLU A 156 -11.42 0.98 -20.22
N ASP A 157 -12.20 0.18 -20.96
CA ASP A 157 -11.71 -1.06 -21.61
C ASP A 157 -10.56 -0.79 -22.57
N LYS A 158 -10.62 0.35 -23.29
CA LYS A 158 -9.52 0.75 -24.19
C LYS A 158 -8.27 1.09 -23.39
N LYS A 159 -8.44 1.82 -22.29
CA LYS A 159 -7.32 2.18 -21.43
C LYS A 159 -6.67 0.92 -20.86
N LEU A 160 -7.47 0.01 -20.30
CA LEU A 160 -6.99 -1.26 -19.77
C LEU A 160 -6.22 -2.05 -20.84
N PHE A 161 -6.82 -2.24 -22.03
CA PHE A 161 -6.16 -2.92 -23.14
C PHE A 161 -4.81 -2.28 -23.53
N ASP A 162 -4.81 -0.96 -23.76
CA ASP A 162 -3.63 -0.24 -24.22
C ASP A 162 -2.51 -0.28 -23.16
N GLU A 163 -2.84 -0.12 -21.88
CA GLU A 163 -1.87 -0.15 -20.78
C GLU A 163 -1.32 -1.55 -20.53
N THR A 164 -2.18 -2.58 -20.53
CA THR A 164 -1.73 -3.98 -20.42
C THR A 164 -0.77 -4.33 -21.55
N MET A 165 -1.11 -4.04 -22.81
CA MET A 165 -0.22 -4.35 -23.94
C MET A 165 1.06 -3.52 -23.93
N ARG A 166 0.99 -2.24 -23.52
CA ARG A 166 2.17 -1.38 -23.32
C ARG A 166 3.12 -1.99 -22.27
N ASP A 167 2.58 -2.48 -21.17
CA ASP A 167 3.40 -2.97 -20.05
C ASP A 167 4.10 -4.29 -20.41
N TYR A 168 3.43 -5.20 -21.14
CA TYR A 168 4.08 -6.38 -21.73
C TYR A 168 5.17 -6.01 -22.74
N ARG A 169 4.96 -4.99 -23.59
CA ARG A 169 6.01 -4.48 -24.49
C ARG A 169 7.21 -3.95 -23.69
N ARG A 170 6.97 -3.16 -22.64
CA ARG A 170 8.02 -2.63 -21.75
C ARG A 170 8.74 -3.73 -20.98
N ALA A 171 8.08 -4.85 -20.72
CA ALA A 171 8.67 -6.05 -20.15
C ALA A 171 9.49 -6.87 -21.17
N GLY A 172 9.46 -6.50 -22.46
CA GLY A 172 10.27 -7.13 -23.51
C GLY A 172 9.62 -8.36 -24.13
N LEU A 173 8.32 -8.57 -23.97
CA LEU A 173 7.64 -9.78 -24.50
C LEU A 173 7.51 -9.75 -26.02
N GLU A 174 7.59 -8.59 -26.66
CA GLU A 174 7.69 -8.46 -28.13
C GLU A 174 9.11 -8.74 -28.66
N LEU A 175 10.12 -8.89 -27.79
CA LEU A 175 11.51 -9.13 -28.19
C LEU A 175 11.80 -10.62 -28.44
N PRO A 176 12.80 -10.94 -29.28
CA PRO A 176 13.33 -12.30 -29.38
C PRO A 176 13.79 -12.85 -28.03
N PRO A 177 13.76 -14.18 -27.80
CA PRO A 177 14.03 -14.80 -26.50
C PRO A 177 15.35 -14.35 -25.84
N ASP A 178 16.43 -14.24 -26.61
CA ASP A 178 17.74 -13.82 -26.08
C ASP A 178 17.70 -12.38 -25.56
N LYS A 179 16.98 -11.49 -26.25
CA LYS A 179 16.82 -10.08 -25.87
C LYS A 179 15.85 -9.89 -24.72
N ARG A 180 14.80 -10.71 -24.65
CA ARG A 180 13.89 -10.75 -23.51
C ARG A 180 14.62 -11.19 -22.23
N LYS A 181 15.46 -12.22 -22.32
CA LYS A 181 16.28 -12.69 -21.18
C LYS A 181 17.27 -11.62 -20.71
N GLU A 182 17.86 -10.87 -21.65
CA GLU A 182 18.70 -9.71 -21.32
C GLU A 182 17.91 -8.63 -20.56
N VAL A 183 16.69 -8.28 -21.03
CA VAL A 183 15.81 -7.33 -20.33
C VAL A 183 15.41 -7.82 -18.93
N GLU A 184 15.05 -9.09 -18.79
CA GLU A 184 14.71 -9.70 -17.50
C GLU A 184 15.88 -9.58 -16.51
N GLN A 185 17.10 -9.92 -16.94
CA GLN A 185 18.29 -9.80 -16.10
C GLN A 185 18.56 -8.35 -15.70
N LEU A 186 18.51 -7.41 -16.65
CA LEU A 186 18.72 -5.98 -16.37
C LEU A 186 17.68 -5.42 -15.38
N ARG A 187 16.42 -5.85 -15.48
CA ARG A 187 15.37 -5.44 -14.54
C ARG A 187 15.64 -6.00 -13.14
N LYS A 188 16.10 -7.25 -13.01
CA LYS A 188 16.49 -7.84 -11.72
C LYS A 188 17.67 -7.12 -11.10
N ASP A 189 18.70 -6.83 -11.90
CA ASP A 189 19.88 -6.11 -11.44
C ASP A 189 19.53 -4.68 -11.01
N LEU A 190 18.67 -3.99 -11.76
CA LEU A 190 18.18 -2.66 -11.41
C LEU A 190 17.37 -2.66 -10.11
N ALA A 191 16.46 -3.63 -9.94
CA ALA A 191 15.67 -3.75 -8.72
C ALA A 191 16.58 -3.95 -7.50
N LYS A 192 17.54 -4.87 -7.59
CA LYS A 192 18.53 -5.09 -6.53
C LYS A 192 19.34 -3.81 -6.24
N LEU A 193 19.86 -3.16 -7.28
CA LEU A 193 20.66 -1.94 -7.13
C LEU A 193 19.86 -0.82 -6.45
N GLY A 194 18.58 -0.66 -6.80
CA GLY A 194 17.68 0.29 -6.15
C GLY A 194 17.48 -0.03 -4.67
N THR A 195 17.20 -1.28 -4.33
CA THR A 195 17.07 -1.73 -2.94
C THR A 195 18.36 -1.52 -2.13
N ASP A 196 19.51 -1.87 -2.70
CA ASP A 196 20.81 -1.68 -2.06
C ASP A 196 21.09 -0.18 -1.84
N PHE A 197 20.75 0.67 -2.82
CA PHE A 197 20.91 2.12 -2.72
C PHE A 197 20.06 2.72 -1.58
N ASP A 198 18.77 2.39 -1.52
CA ASP A 198 17.87 2.85 -0.45
C ASP A 198 18.33 2.36 0.93
N THR A 199 18.73 1.08 1.01
CA THR A 199 19.25 0.47 2.23
C THR A 199 20.52 1.18 2.72
N ASN A 200 21.42 1.55 1.82
CA ASN A 200 22.63 2.29 2.16
C ASN A 200 22.32 3.67 2.74
N ILE A 201 21.31 4.37 2.22
CA ILE A 201 20.88 5.68 2.75
C ILE A 201 20.29 5.54 4.16
N VAL A 202 19.40 4.56 4.36
CA VAL A 202 18.76 4.33 5.67
C VAL A 202 19.79 3.90 6.72
N ASN A 203 20.73 3.04 6.35
CA ASN A 203 21.75 2.53 7.26
C ASN A 203 22.93 3.46 7.47
N ALA A 204 23.09 4.52 6.66
CA ALA A 204 24.16 5.49 6.84
C ALA A 204 24.13 6.07 8.26
N LYS A 205 25.25 5.98 8.97
CA LYS A 205 25.49 6.62 10.26
C LYS A 205 26.67 7.57 10.10
N ALA A 206 26.37 8.80 9.70
CA ALA A 206 27.35 9.87 9.52
C ALA A 206 26.92 11.09 10.36
N PRO A 207 27.08 11.04 11.70
CA PRO A 207 26.69 12.14 12.56
C PRO A 207 27.59 13.35 12.31
N VAL A 208 26.98 14.52 12.17
CA VAL A 208 27.67 15.80 12.32
C VAL A 208 27.48 16.25 13.77
N VAL A 209 28.58 16.55 14.45
CA VAL A 209 28.56 16.89 15.87
C VAL A 209 28.67 18.41 16.01
N PHE A 210 27.73 18.98 16.75
CA PHE A 210 27.68 20.40 17.09
C PHE A 210 27.75 20.59 18.60
N THR A 211 28.21 21.77 19.02
CA THR A 211 28.02 22.30 20.38
C THR A 211 26.60 22.84 20.55
N LYS A 212 26.15 23.05 21.80
CA LYS A 212 24.83 23.69 22.04
C LYS A 212 24.77 25.09 21.44
N ALA A 213 25.89 25.82 21.46
CA ALA A 213 25.98 27.18 20.92
C ALA A 213 25.86 27.23 19.39
N GLU A 214 26.34 26.22 18.67
CA GLU A 214 26.17 26.09 17.22
C GLU A 214 24.75 25.70 16.80
N LEU A 215 23.92 25.26 17.74
CA LEU A 215 22.50 24.93 17.55
C LEU A 215 21.59 25.95 18.25
N ASP A 216 21.99 27.22 18.28
CA ASP A 216 21.15 28.30 18.81
C ASP A 216 19.82 28.38 18.04
N GLY A 217 18.72 28.62 18.76
CA GLY A 217 17.35 28.58 18.20
C GLY A 217 16.68 27.20 18.20
N VAL A 218 17.44 26.10 18.23
CA VAL A 218 16.87 24.74 18.26
C VAL A 218 16.12 24.47 19.58
N PRO A 219 14.89 23.93 19.57
CA PRO A 219 14.12 23.67 20.78
C PRO A 219 14.78 22.70 21.76
N GLU A 220 14.61 22.92 23.07
CA GLU A 220 15.25 22.06 24.10
C GLU A 220 14.83 20.58 24.01
N SER A 221 13.62 20.30 23.50
CA SER A 221 13.14 18.94 23.26
C SER A 221 14.08 18.14 22.36
N PHE A 222 14.70 18.80 21.37
CA PHE A 222 15.68 18.19 20.46
C PHE A 222 16.89 17.62 21.23
N PHE A 223 17.47 18.42 22.13
CA PHE A 223 18.66 18.05 22.89
C PHE A 223 18.43 16.87 23.85
N THR A 224 17.18 16.65 24.26
CA THR A 224 16.78 15.55 25.15
C THR A 224 16.36 14.28 24.41
N SER A 225 16.24 14.33 23.08
CA SER A 225 15.82 13.18 22.29
C SER A 225 16.85 12.05 22.30
N PRO A 226 16.41 10.78 22.29
CA PRO A 226 17.32 9.63 22.26
C PRO A 226 18.31 9.69 21.10
N GLY A 227 19.60 9.54 21.41
CA GLY A 227 20.67 9.51 20.41
C GLY A 227 21.18 10.88 19.93
N VAL A 228 20.61 12.00 20.41
CA VAL A 228 21.07 13.35 20.05
C VAL A 228 22.25 13.79 20.91
N LYS A 229 22.14 13.77 22.24
CA LYS A 229 23.27 14.15 23.12
C LYS A 229 24.28 13.00 23.22
N THR A 230 25.51 13.23 22.75
CA THR A 230 26.59 12.23 22.72
C THR A 230 27.78 12.56 23.64
N GLY A 231 27.80 13.74 24.25
CA GLY A 231 28.81 14.18 25.23
C GLY A 231 28.32 15.39 26.03
N ASP A 232 29.20 16.02 26.81
CA ASP A 232 28.82 17.11 27.72
C ASP A 232 28.24 18.32 26.97
N ASP A 233 28.94 18.77 25.91
CA ASP A 233 28.54 19.81 24.96
C ASP A 233 28.72 19.32 23.51
N ALA A 234 28.21 18.11 23.23
CA ALA A 234 28.31 17.48 21.93
C ALA A 234 26.98 16.82 21.55
N TYR A 235 26.42 17.25 20.42
CA TYR A 235 25.10 16.87 19.92
C TYR A 235 25.21 16.35 18.48
N ALA A 236 24.84 15.09 18.27
CA ALA A 236 24.89 14.42 16.98
C ALA A 236 23.59 14.67 16.18
N VAL A 237 23.76 15.27 15.00
CA VAL A 237 22.69 15.48 14.01
C VAL A 237 22.93 14.52 12.85
N LEU A 238 21.91 13.76 12.47
CA LEU A 238 21.95 12.83 11.34
C LEU A 238 21.10 13.37 10.20
N ALA A 239 21.73 13.69 9.08
CA ALA A 239 21.03 14.27 7.91
C ALA A 239 19.99 13.31 7.30
N ASN A 240 20.18 11.99 7.44
CA ASN A 240 19.24 10.98 6.94
C ASN A 240 18.08 10.68 7.92
N VAL A 241 18.07 11.29 9.11
CA VAL A 241 16.92 11.21 10.04
C VAL A 241 16.08 12.46 9.85
N THR A 242 14.95 12.34 9.15
CA THR A 242 14.14 13.49 8.69
C THR A 242 13.87 14.51 9.79
N TRP A 243 13.45 14.07 10.98
CA TRP A 243 13.13 15.01 12.04
C TRP A 243 14.37 15.69 12.64
N HIS A 244 15.57 15.08 12.60
CA HIS A 244 16.80 15.78 13.00
C HIS A 244 17.11 16.90 12.01
N PHE A 245 17.12 16.56 10.72
CA PHE A 245 17.39 17.52 9.65
C PHE A 245 16.40 18.69 9.68
N VAL A 246 15.09 18.42 9.69
CA VAL A 246 14.05 19.45 9.69
C VAL A 246 14.15 20.35 10.92
N THR A 247 14.35 19.78 12.12
CA THR A 247 14.44 20.58 13.35
C THR A 247 15.62 21.55 13.33
N VAL A 248 16.75 21.16 12.75
CA VAL A 248 17.95 22.01 12.65
C VAL A 248 17.86 22.98 11.47
N GLU A 249 17.25 22.59 10.34
CA GLU A 249 17.08 23.47 9.17
C GLU A 249 16.10 24.62 9.44
N GLU A 250 15.05 24.36 10.22
CA GLU A 250 13.97 25.33 10.49
C GLU A 250 14.31 26.38 11.57
N ASN A 251 15.48 26.31 12.21
CA ASN A 251 15.90 27.22 13.29
C ASN A 251 17.29 27.81 13.02
#